data_AF-A0A956YUV0-F1
#
_entry.id   AF-A0A956YUV0-F1
#
_cell.length_a   1.000
_cell.length_b   1.000
_cell.length_c   1.000
_cell.angle_alpha   90.00
_cell.angle_beta   90.00
_cell.angle_gamma   90.00
#
_symmetry.space_group_name_H-M   'P 1'
#
loop_
_entity.id
_entity.type
_entity.pdbx_description
1 polymer ?
#
loop_
_entity_poly.entity_id
_entity_poly.type
_entity_poly.pdbx_seq_one_letter_code
_entity_poly.pdbx_strand_id
1 'polypeptide(L)'
;MIRTTIVTGLLALTLILLLTLMGVFESFAGRDLIAGLLSVNLALLVVFVTGTGYWAAWRGGAKSIPLALAQGGGAGLIVGIGLLALELFERQIDLHFVFPNFDRPLVTTLDIGVAPVTGLFLIILIATFGGWLAHTMPNRRSIVLTALLLTLLFSFVGERLRTMLALVDALTVLAVVLSGALLVDTLDVHKVGVALLVGALNGAAIAVAVALVALGGGLSPGGVLRIGYVEPVFVGLVASSPVLFVLALALVGAPGSLIRRLPGRSYTVLHYGLAVILVIGFAATQPRWNGWSALIALIIFLVVAWYTSQRSSASAERYDHLDSGSQRVVRGTFYGLTFLGLLTLPLFVGQFGTNTLNLVGLYLLLSIALRIVLDNVGLFNLGIVAFFALGAYALGILTTPNVLTCGGAV
;
A
#
# COMPACT_ATOMS: atom_id res chain seq x y z
N MET A 1 -7.45 -1.10 -33.67
CA MET A 1 -8.58 -1.06 -32.71
C MET A 1 -9.08 -2.46 -32.32
N ILE A 2 -9.51 -3.29 -33.27
CA ILE A 2 -9.98 -4.66 -32.99
C ILE A 2 -8.82 -5.54 -32.50
N ARG A 3 -7.69 -5.54 -33.22
CA ARG A 3 -6.48 -6.29 -32.83
C ARG A 3 -6.03 -5.99 -31.39
N THR A 4 -5.99 -4.72 -31.00
CA THR A 4 -5.56 -4.32 -29.64
C THR A 4 -6.50 -4.88 -28.58
N THR A 5 -7.81 -4.77 -28.82
CA THR A 5 -8.86 -5.29 -27.90
C THR A 5 -8.75 -6.80 -27.73
N ILE A 6 -8.56 -7.53 -28.84
CA ILE A 6 -8.39 -8.98 -28.84
C ILE A 6 -7.11 -9.38 -28.09
N VAL A 7 -5.98 -8.75 -28.40
CA VAL A 7 -4.70 -9.07 -27.75
C VAL A 7 -4.76 -8.77 -26.26
N THR A 8 -5.32 -7.63 -25.84
CA THR A 8 -5.44 -7.31 -24.41
C THR A 8 -6.41 -8.24 -23.70
N GLY A 9 -7.54 -8.59 -24.34
CA GLY A 9 -8.51 -9.53 -23.79
C GLY A 9 -7.92 -10.94 -23.62
N LEU A 10 -7.20 -11.44 -24.62
CA LEU A 10 -6.53 -12.75 -24.55
C LEU A 10 -5.41 -12.77 -23.51
N LEU A 11 -4.58 -11.73 -23.43
CA LEU A 11 -3.52 -11.65 -22.42
C LEU A 11 -4.11 -11.63 -21.00
N ALA A 12 -5.18 -10.85 -20.79
CA ALA A 12 -5.88 -10.82 -19.53
C ALA A 12 -6.55 -12.16 -19.20
N LEU A 13 -7.20 -12.79 -20.17
CA LEU A 13 -7.80 -14.10 -20.01
C LEU A 13 -6.74 -15.12 -19.58
N THR A 14 -5.62 -15.23 -20.31
CA THR A 14 -4.53 -16.14 -19.96
C THR A 14 -4.01 -15.87 -18.56
N LEU A 15 -3.80 -14.61 -18.18
CA LEU A 15 -3.34 -14.25 -16.84
C LEU A 15 -4.35 -14.66 -15.75
N ILE A 16 -5.63 -14.33 -15.94
CA ILE A 16 -6.67 -14.66 -14.97
C ILE A 16 -6.81 -16.19 -14.87
N LEU A 17 -6.83 -16.92 -15.99
CA LEU A 17 -6.85 -18.39 -16.00
C LEU A 17 -5.65 -18.96 -15.25
N LEU A 18 -4.44 -18.46 -15.46
CA LEU A 18 -3.26 -18.91 -14.73
C LEU A 18 -3.38 -18.66 -13.22
N LEU A 19 -3.85 -17.47 -12.82
CA LEU A 19 -4.06 -17.14 -11.41
C LEU A 19 -5.15 -18.01 -10.77
N THR A 20 -6.21 -18.31 -11.51
CA THR A 20 -7.27 -19.24 -11.12
C THR A 20 -6.73 -20.65 -10.94
N LEU A 21 -6.04 -21.19 -11.94
CA LEU A 21 -5.47 -22.55 -11.89
C LEU A 21 -4.38 -22.70 -10.84
N MET A 22 -3.69 -21.62 -10.48
CA MET A 22 -2.75 -21.60 -9.35
C MET A 22 -3.43 -21.58 -7.97
N GLY A 23 -4.77 -21.46 -7.91
CA GLY A 23 -5.52 -21.38 -6.66
C GLY A 23 -5.44 -20.00 -5.98
N VAL A 24 -4.97 -18.96 -6.67
CA VAL A 24 -4.77 -17.63 -6.07
C VAL A 24 -6.09 -17.04 -5.60
N PHE A 25 -7.13 -17.05 -6.43
CA PHE A 25 -8.44 -16.54 -6.06
C PHE A 25 -9.07 -17.33 -4.90
N GLU A 26 -8.90 -18.65 -4.87
CA GLU A 26 -9.44 -19.50 -3.80
C GLU A 26 -8.75 -19.27 -2.45
N SER A 27 -7.43 -19.11 -2.46
CA SER A 27 -6.65 -18.78 -1.25
C SER A 27 -7.13 -17.50 -0.55
N PHE A 28 -7.80 -16.62 -1.30
CA PHE A 28 -8.32 -15.34 -0.82
C PHE A 28 -9.83 -15.33 -0.59
N ALA A 29 -10.57 -16.39 -0.97
CA ALA A 29 -12.03 -16.43 -0.88
C ALA A 29 -12.57 -16.34 0.55
N GLY A 30 -11.79 -16.78 1.54
CA GLY A 30 -12.14 -16.69 2.97
C GLY A 30 -11.80 -15.35 3.64
N ARG A 31 -11.25 -14.38 2.90
CA ARG A 31 -10.85 -13.07 3.46
C ARG A 31 -11.72 -11.96 2.92
N ASP A 32 -12.31 -11.18 3.82
CA ASP A 32 -13.03 -9.96 3.49
C ASP A 32 -12.06 -8.78 3.45
N LEU A 33 -12.12 -7.97 2.38
CA LEU A 33 -11.56 -6.61 2.40
C LEU A 33 -12.48 -5.65 3.14
N ILE A 34 -13.77 -5.73 2.82
CA ILE A 34 -14.84 -4.92 3.41
C ILE A 34 -15.87 -5.89 3.94
N ALA A 35 -16.05 -5.91 5.25
CA ALA A 35 -16.90 -6.86 5.95
C ALA A 35 -18.30 -6.90 5.34
N GLY A 36 -18.69 -8.09 4.85
CA GLY A 36 -20.00 -8.35 4.27
C GLY A 36 -20.28 -7.68 2.92
N LEU A 37 -19.31 -7.00 2.31
CA LEU A 37 -19.48 -6.26 1.06
C LEU A 37 -18.51 -6.69 -0.04
N LEU A 38 -17.23 -6.88 0.29
CA LEU A 38 -16.19 -7.13 -0.70
C LEU A 38 -15.14 -8.10 -0.17
N SER A 39 -15.07 -9.29 -0.75
CA SER A 39 -14.01 -10.27 -0.49
C SER A 39 -12.75 -9.98 -1.31
N VAL A 40 -11.60 -10.50 -0.85
CA VAL A 40 -10.31 -10.27 -1.52
C VAL A 40 -10.28 -10.87 -2.91
N ASN A 41 -10.83 -12.07 -3.11
CA ASN A 41 -10.91 -12.70 -4.43
C ASN A 41 -11.76 -11.87 -5.41
N LEU A 42 -12.90 -11.34 -4.96
CA LEU A 42 -13.78 -10.51 -5.76
C LEU A 42 -13.11 -9.19 -6.12
N ALA A 43 -12.45 -8.53 -5.16
CA ALA A 43 -11.72 -7.31 -5.42
C ALA A 43 -10.57 -7.52 -6.42
N LEU A 44 -9.83 -8.63 -6.29
CA LEU A 44 -8.78 -9.00 -7.22
C LEU A 44 -9.34 -9.20 -8.64
N LEU A 45 -10.48 -9.89 -8.76
CA LEU A 45 -11.16 -10.12 -10.04
C LEU A 45 -11.63 -8.78 -10.64
N VAL A 46 -12.28 -7.93 -9.85
CA VAL A 46 -12.71 -6.59 -10.27
C VAL A 46 -11.54 -5.75 -10.74
N VAL A 47 -10.39 -5.78 -10.04
CA VAL A 47 -9.18 -5.07 -10.44
C VAL A 47 -8.64 -5.59 -11.77
N PHE A 48 -8.54 -6.91 -11.97
CA PHE A 48 -8.08 -7.48 -13.23
C PHE A 48 -9.04 -7.19 -14.39
N VAL A 49 -10.34 -7.33 -14.19
CA VAL A 49 -11.35 -7.11 -15.24
C VAL A 49 -11.46 -5.62 -15.59
N THR A 50 -11.52 -4.74 -14.59
CA THR A 50 -11.50 -3.29 -14.80
C THR A 50 -10.19 -2.87 -15.47
N GLY A 51 -9.05 -3.40 -15.00
CA GLY A 51 -7.74 -3.17 -15.58
C GLY A 51 -7.66 -3.60 -17.04
N THR A 52 -8.27 -4.73 -17.40
CA THR A 52 -8.36 -5.23 -18.77
C THR A 52 -9.09 -4.25 -19.67
N GLY A 53 -10.28 -3.82 -19.26
CA GLY A 53 -11.06 -2.86 -20.02
C GLY A 53 -10.38 -1.48 -20.13
N TYR A 54 -9.75 -1.05 -19.03
CA TYR A 54 -8.95 0.18 -18.99
C TYR A 54 -7.76 0.12 -19.96
N TRP A 55 -7.00 -0.97 -19.94
CA TRP A 55 -5.81 -1.12 -20.76
C TRP A 55 -6.14 -1.30 -22.24
N ALA A 56 -7.24 -2.00 -22.56
CA ALA A 56 -7.78 -2.13 -23.91
C ALA A 56 -8.14 -0.77 -24.52
N ALA A 57 -8.86 0.08 -23.78
CA ALA A 57 -9.23 1.42 -24.24
C ALA A 57 -8.05 2.39 -24.30
N TRP A 58 -7.14 2.32 -23.32
CA TRP A 58 -5.95 3.19 -23.28
C TRP A 58 -4.96 2.87 -24.40
N ARG A 59 -4.55 1.60 -24.58
CA ARG A 59 -3.68 1.19 -25.71
C ARG A 59 -4.37 1.29 -27.05
N GLY A 60 -5.70 1.11 -27.05
CA GLY A 60 -6.53 1.25 -28.23
C GLY A 60 -6.70 2.69 -28.72
N GLY A 61 -6.23 3.68 -27.96
CA GLY A 61 -6.28 5.10 -28.33
C GLY A 61 -7.71 5.62 -28.48
N ALA A 62 -8.62 5.21 -27.58
CA ALA A 62 -10.04 5.53 -27.70
C ALA A 62 -10.31 7.05 -27.75
N LYS A 63 -10.69 7.56 -28.93
CA LYS A 63 -10.96 9.00 -29.15
C LYS A 63 -12.34 9.46 -28.65
N SER A 64 -13.28 8.55 -28.44
CA SER A 64 -14.63 8.85 -27.97
C SER A 64 -15.09 7.88 -26.89
N ILE A 65 -16.04 8.30 -26.06
CA ILE A 65 -16.62 7.48 -24.98
C ILE A 65 -17.20 6.17 -25.54
N PRO A 66 -18.04 6.15 -26.61
CA PRO A 66 -18.60 4.89 -27.12
C PRO A 66 -17.54 3.91 -27.59
N LEU A 67 -16.44 4.44 -28.16
CA LEU A 67 -15.32 3.63 -28.61
C LEU A 67 -14.58 2.99 -27.42
N ALA A 68 -14.40 3.75 -26.34
CA ALA A 68 -13.76 3.26 -25.12
C ALA A 68 -14.61 2.20 -24.42
N LEU A 69 -15.94 2.40 -24.36
CA LEU A 69 -16.89 1.42 -23.84
C LEU A 69 -16.85 0.13 -24.67
N ALA A 70 -16.87 0.24 -26.01
CA ALA A 70 -16.83 -0.91 -26.91
C ALA A 70 -15.51 -1.69 -26.79
N GLN A 71 -14.37 -1.00 -26.66
CA GLN A 71 -13.07 -1.66 -26.42
C GLN A 71 -13.02 -2.34 -25.06
N GLY A 72 -13.51 -1.67 -24.01
CA GLY A 72 -13.58 -2.24 -22.66
C GLY A 72 -14.48 -3.47 -22.61
N GLY A 73 -15.72 -3.34 -23.09
CA GLY A 73 -16.69 -4.43 -23.14
C GLY A 73 -16.26 -5.58 -24.05
N GLY A 74 -15.64 -5.29 -25.20
CA GLY A 74 -15.11 -6.32 -26.10
C GLY A 74 -13.99 -7.15 -25.46
N ALA A 75 -13.07 -6.51 -24.73
CA ALA A 75 -12.04 -7.23 -23.98
C ALA A 75 -12.65 -8.01 -22.80
N GLY A 76 -13.64 -7.44 -22.11
CA GLY A 76 -14.38 -8.10 -21.04
C GLY A 76 -15.16 -9.33 -21.51
N LEU A 77 -15.73 -9.28 -22.73
CA LEU A 77 -16.44 -10.40 -23.33
C LEU A 77 -15.49 -11.58 -23.62
N ILE A 78 -14.27 -11.32 -24.08
CA ILE A 78 -13.25 -12.37 -24.26
C ILE A 78 -12.91 -13.03 -22.93
N VAL A 79 -12.66 -12.22 -21.89
CA VAL A 79 -12.36 -12.74 -20.54
C VAL A 79 -13.54 -13.54 -19.99
N GLY A 80 -14.75 -12.99 -20.05
CA GLY A 80 -15.94 -13.63 -19.51
C GLY A 80 -16.29 -14.94 -20.22
N ILE A 81 -16.17 -15.00 -21.56
CA ILE A 81 -16.38 -16.25 -22.31
C ILE A 81 -15.33 -17.29 -21.92
N GLY A 82 -14.07 -16.90 -21.79
CA GLY A 82 -13.01 -17.84 -21.41
C GLY A 82 -13.17 -18.38 -19.99
N LEU A 83 -13.63 -17.55 -19.05
CA LEU A 83 -13.94 -17.98 -17.69
C LEU A 83 -15.18 -18.88 -17.64
N LEU A 84 -16.23 -18.55 -18.39
CA LEU A 84 -17.42 -19.40 -18.54
C LEU A 84 -17.06 -20.75 -19.16
N ALA A 85 -16.16 -20.76 -20.15
CA ALA A 85 -15.70 -22.00 -20.77
C ALA A 85 -14.90 -22.86 -19.78
N LEU A 86 -14.03 -22.26 -18.96
CA LEU A 86 -13.31 -22.97 -17.90
C LEU A 86 -14.29 -23.59 -16.88
N GLU A 87 -15.31 -22.84 -16.47
CA GLU A 87 -16.31 -23.32 -15.53
C GLU A 87 -17.13 -24.48 -16.10
N LEU A 88 -17.58 -24.38 -17.36
CA LEU A 88 -18.30 -25.45 -18.04
C LEU A 88 -17.41 -26.71 -18.21
N PHE A 89 -16.12 -26.52 -18.42
CA PHE A 89 -15.14 -27.60 -18.52
C PHE A 89 -14.96 -28.32 -17.19
N GLU A 90 -14.81 -27.57 -16.09
CA GLU A 90 -14.68 -28.12 -14.73
C GLU A 90 -15.91 -28.95 -14.33
N ARG A 91 -17.12 -28.55 -14.74
CA ARG A 91 -18.34 -29.35 -14.48
C ARG A 91 -18.32 -30.73 -15.13
N GLN A 92 -17.52 -30.92 -16.17
CA GLN A 92 -17.41 -32.20 -16.88
C GLN A 92 -16.17 -33.00 -16.47
N ILE A 93 -15.07 -32.30 -16.15
CA ILE A 93 -13.78 -32.91 -15.83
C ILE A 93 -13.30 -32.35 -14.50
N ASP A 94 -13.10 -33.24 -13.54
CA ASP A 94 -12.55 -32.88 -12.25
C ASP A 94 -11.09 -32.41 -12.39
N LEU A 95 -10.89 -31.11 -12.26
CA LEU A 95 -9.58 -30.47 -12.37
C LEU A 95 -8.69 -30.69 -11.13
N HIS A 96 -9.25 -31.15 -10.00
CA HIS A 96 -8.51 -31.38 -8.75
C HIS A 96 -7.37 -32.38 -8.93
N PHE A 97 -7.54 -33.36 -9.83
CA PHE A 97 -6.50 -34.35 -10.14
C PHE A 97 -5.23 -33.71 -10.73
N VAL A 98 -5.37 -32.64 -11.52
CA VAL A 98 -4.25 -31.96 -12.19
C VAL A 98 -3.76 -30.76 -11.39
N PHE A 99 -4.67 -30.07 -10.70
CA PHE A 99 -4.40 -28.87 -9.92
C PHE A 99 -4.79 -29.10 -8.45
N PRO A 100 -3.87 -29.58 -7.59
CA PRO A 100 -4.20 -29.95 -6.21
C PRO A 100 -4.56 -28.76 -5.30
N ASN A 101 -4.22 -27.53 -5.70
CA ASN A 101 -4.57 -26.30 -4.96
C ASN A 101 -5.97 -25.76 -5.30
N PHE A 102 -6.67 -26.49 -6.16
CA PHE A 102 -8.04 -26.24 -6.55
C PHE A 102 -8.86 -27.03 -5.53
N ASP A 103 -9.48 -26.35 -4.56
CA ASP A 103 -10.19 -26.98 -3.42
C ASP A 103 -11.71 -26.71 -3.48
N ARG A 104 -12.14 -25.73 -4.27
CA ARG A 104 -13.55 -25.33 -4.40
C ARG A 104 -13.98 -25.22 -5.86
N PRO A 105 -15.27 -25.47 -6.16
CA PRO A 105 -15.78 -25.29 -7.51
C PRO A 105 -15.62 -23.84 -7.99
N LEU A 106 -15.12 -23.62 -9.22
CA LEU A 106 -14.92 -22.28 -9.79
C LEU A 106 -16.22 -21.47 -9.82
N VAL A 107 -17.34 -22.18 -9.94
CA VAL A 107 -18.72 -21.68 -9.84
C VAL A 107 -18.92 -20.79 -8.62
N THR A 108 -18.18 -21.01 -7.53
CA THR A 108 -18.32 -20.22 -6.30
C THR A 108 -17.30 -19.09 -6.18
N THR A 109 -16.15 -19.20 -6.87
CA THR A 109 -15.01 -18.29 -6.69
C THR A 109 -14.93 -17.21 -7.77
N LEU A 110 -15.32 -17.51 -9.00
CA LEU A 110 -15.26 -16.60 -10.14
C LEU A 110 -16.59 -15.95 -10.50
N ASP A 111 -17.69 -16.53 -10.05
CA ASP A 111 -19.02 -16.15 -10.50
C ASP A 111 -19.60 -14.95 -9.73
N ILE A 112 -18.79 -14.23 -8.94
CA ILE A 112 -19.25 -13.14 -8.05
C ILE A 112 -20.36 -13.63 -7.08
N GLY A 113 -20.52 -14.94 -6.92
CA GLY A 113 -21.62 -15.57 -6.18
C GLY A 113 -22.98 -15.53 -6.90
N VAL A 114 -23.01 -15.25 -8.20
CA VAL A 114 -24.22 -15.27 -9.05
C VAL A 114 -24.14 -16.41 -10.07
N ALA A 115 -25.20 -16.63 -10.86
CA ALA A 115 -25.21 -17.69 -11.88
C ALA A 115 -24.25 -17.39 -13.05
N PRO A 116 -23.77 -18.42 -13.79
CA PRO A 116 -22.67 -18.30 -14.78
C PRO A 116 -22.91 -17.24 -15.87
N VAL A 117 -24.14 -17.23 -16.38
CA VAL A 117 -24.55 -16.27 -17.42
C VAL A 117 -24.63 -14.86 -16.85
N THR A 118 -25.02 -14.71 -15.58
CA THR A 118 -25.05 -13.40 -14.89
C THR A 118 -23.63 -12.91 -14.60
N GLY A 119 -22.73 -13.82 -14.21
CA GLY A 119 -21.30 -13.53 -14.03
C GLY A 119 -20.67 -12.97 -15.30
N LEU A 120 -20.94 -13.58 -16.46
CA LEU A 120 -20.51 -13.07 -17.78
C LEU A 120 -20.93 -11.60 -18.00
N PHE A 121 -22.21 -11.27 -17.77
CA PHE A 121 -22.70 -9.90 -17.94
C PHE A 121 -22.03 -8.92 -16.98
N LEU A 122 -21.79 -9.32 -15.72
CA LEU A 122 -21.07 -8.50 -14.76
C LEU A 122 -19.62 -8.24 -15.18
N ILE A 123 -18.91 -9.26 -15.68
CA ILE A 123 -17.53 -9.11 -16.17
C ILE A 123 -17.49 -8.12 -17.34
N ILE A 124 -18.43 -8.23 -18.29
CA ILE A 124 -18.55 -7.29 -19.41
C ILE A 124 -18.83 -5.88 -18.89
N LEU A 125 -19.74 -5.71 -17.92
CA LEU A 125 -20.09 -4.42 -17.33
C LEU A 125 -18.89 -3.78 -16.62
N ILE A 126 -18.16 -4.54 -15.81
CA ILE A 126 -16.97 -4.09 -15.07
C ILE A 126 -15.85 -3.69 -16.06
N ALA A 127 -15.61 -4.48 -17.11
CA ALA A 127 -14.62 -4.14 -18.12
C ALA A 127 -15.03 -2.90 -18.94
N THR A 128 -16.33 -2.75 -19.23
CA THR A 128 -16.88 -1.57 -19.89
C THR A 128 -16.66 -0.31 -19.02
N PHE A 129 -16.87 -0.42 -17.71
CA PHE A 129 -16.53 0.65 -16.75
C PHE A 129 -15.03 0.98 -16.76
N GLY A 130 -14.16 -0.02 -16.84
CA GLY A 130 -12.72 0.18 -17.04
C GLY A 130 -12.40 0.99 -18.30
N GLY A 131 -13.07 0.68 -19.42
CA GLY A 131 -12.96 1.42 -20.67
C GLY A 131 -13.41 2.89 -20.55
N TRP A 132 -14.54 3.13 -19.85
CA TRP A 132 -15.01 4.48 -19.54
C TRP A 132 -13.97 5.29 -18.75
N LEU A 133 -13.40 4.70 -17.69
CA LEU A 133 -12.37 5.32 -16.85
C LEU A 133 -11.10 5.66 -17.66
N ALA A 134 -10.74 4.80 -18.60
CA ALA A 134 -9.65 4.99 -19.55
C ALA A 134 -9.91 6.05 -20.63
N HIS A 135 -11.08 6.68 -20.68
CA HIS A 135 -11.32 7.83 -21.54
C HIS A 135 -11.53 9.10 -20.73
N THR A 136 -12.39 9.07 -19.70
CA THR A 136 -12.85 10.28 -18.99
C THR A 136 -11.78 11.02 -18.18
N MET A 137 -10.72 10.35 -17.73
CA MET A 137 -9.78 10.95 -16.75
C MET A 137 -8.30 11.09 -17.22
N PRO A 138 -7.98 11.55 -18.45
CA PRO A 138 -6.62 11.48 -19.01
C PRO A 138 -5.52 12.08 -18.12
N ASN A 139 -5.77 13.24 -17.49
CA ASN A 139 -4.79 13.92 -16.63
C ASN A 139 -4.91 13.55 -15.13
N ARG A 140 -5.99 12.87 -14.70
CA ARG A 140 -6.26 12.56 -13.28
C ARG A 140 -6.34 11.06 -12.97
N ARG A 141 -6.11 10.18 -13.95
CA ARG A 141 -6.10 8.72 -13.79
C ARG A 141 -5.17 8.25 -12.68
N SER A 142 -3.95 8.80 -12.63
CA SER A 142 -2.97 8.42 -11.62
C SER A 142 -3.46 8.72 -10.20
N ILE A 143 -4.17 9.83 -10.00
CA ILE A 143 -4.73 10.24 -8.70
C ILE A 143 -5.78 9.21 -8.24
N VAL A 144 -6.79 8.95 -9.08
CA VAL A 144 -7.92 8.06 -8.71
C VAL A 144 -7.47 6.61 -8.57
N LEU A 145 -6.67 6.11 -9.51
CA LEU A 145 -6.18 4.73 -9.46
C LEU A 145 -5.24 4.50 -8.27
N THR A 146 -4.37 5.47 -7.95
CA THR A 146 -3.50 5.35 -6.77
C THR A 146 -4.32 5.39 -5.49
N ALA A 147 -5.29 6.29 -5.36
CA ALA A 147 -6.15 6.36 -4.18
C ALA A 147 -6.98 5.08 -3.99
N LEU A 148 -7.55 4.53 -5.07
CA LEU A 148 -8.31 3.29 -5.05
C LEU A 148 -7.40 2.09 -4.71
N LEU A 149 -6.23 2.00 -5.34
CA LEU A 149 -5.25 0.95 -5.05
C LEU A 149 -4.79 0.99 -3.60
N LEU A 150 -4.41 2.18 -3.10
CA LEU A 150 -3.99 2.33 -1.70
C LEU A 150 -5.13 1.97 -0.75
N THR A 151 -6.36 2.40 -1.04
CA THR A 151 -7.53 2.02 -0.21
C THR A 151 -7.70 0.51 -0.16
N LEU A 152 -7.65 -0.18 -1.30
CA LEU A 152 -7.75 -1.64 -1.36
C LEU A 152 -6.61 -2.32 -0.61
N LEU A 153 -5.38 -1.85 -0.78
CA LEU A 153 -4.20 -2.37 -0.07
C LEU A 153 -4.32 -2.19 1.45
N PHE A 154 -4.72 -1.00 1.92
CA PHE A 154 -4.88 -0.75 3.36
C PHE A 154 -6.09 -1.47 3.95
N SER A 155 -7.15 -1.70 3.16
CA SER A 155 -8.27 -2.56 3.56
C SER A 155 -7.81 -4.01 3.76
N PHE A 156 -6.95 -4.51 2.86
CA PHE A 156 -6.41 -5.87 2.92
C PHE A 156 -5.51 -6.11 4.13
N VAL A 157 -4.54 -5.22 4.34
CA VAL A 157 -3.57 -5.36 5.44
C VAL A 157 -4.17 -4.80 6.74
N GLY A 158 -5.31 -4.12 6.68
CA GLY A 158 -5.87 -3.34 7.78
C GLY A 158 -6.11 -4.12 9.07
N GLU A 159 -6.50 -5.39 9.01
CA GLU A 159 -6.62 -6.24 10.19
C GLU A 159 -5.27 -6.52 10.87
N ARG A 160 -4.18 -6.52 10.10
CA ARG A 160 -2.81 -6.74 10.58
C ARG A 160 -2.12 -5.44 11.02
N LEU A 161 -2.47 -4.30 10.43
CA LEU A 161 -1.82 -3.01 10.72
C LEU A 161 -2.27 -2.36 12.04
N ARG A 162 -3.37 -2.81 12.64
CA ARG A 162 -3.94 -2.19 13.85
C ARG A 162 -3.02 -2.20 15.05
N THR A 163 -2.15 -3.20 15.16
CA THR A 163 -1.22 -3.31 16.27
C THR A 163 0.03 -2.46 16.07
N MET A 164 0.19 -1.80 14.91
CA MET A 164 1.41 -1.04 14.59
C MET A 164 1.36 0.41 15.06
N LEU A 165 0.20 1.08 14.94
CA LEU A 165 0.10 2.51 15.22
C LEU A 165 -1.31 2.92 15.64
N ALA A 166 -1.45 3.61 16.78
CA ALA A 166 -2.74 4.15 17.21
C ALA A 166 -3.08 5.45 16.47
N LEU A 167 -4.37 5.82 16.44
CA LEU A 167 -4.82 7.08 15.83
C LEU A 167 -4.13 8.30 16.45
N VAL A 168 -3.94 8.30 17.78
CA VAL A 168 -3.30 9.41 18.49
C VAL A 168 -1.83 9.57 18.10
N ASP A 169 -1.11 8.47 17.85
CA ASP A 169 0.27 8.52 17.35
C ASP A 169 0.30 9.18 15.96
N ALA A 170 -0.60 8.76 15.06
CA ALA A 170 -0.72 9.30 13.72
C ALA A 170 -1.06 10.80 13.71
N LEU A 171 -2.01 11.22 14.56
CA LEU A 171 -2.40 12.62 14.71
C LEU A 171 -1.27 13.47 15.30
N THR A 172 -0.50 12.93 16.25
CA THR A 172 0.62 13.63 16.86
C THR A 172 1.72 13.91 15.84
N VAL A 173 2.09 12.89 15.04
CA VAL A 173 3.07 13.06 13.94
C VAL A 173 2.57 14.09 12.92
N LEU A 174 1.31 14.00 12.52
CA LEU A 174 0.72 14.93 11.55
C LEU A 174 0.70 16.36 12.10
N ALA A 175 0.31 16.54 13.36
CA ALA A 175 0.29 17.84 14.03
C ALA A 175 1.68 18.45 14.06
N VAL A 176 2.71 17.70 14.44
CA VAL A 176 4.11 18.17 14.50
C VAL A 176 4.63 18.59 13.13
N VAL A 177 4.37 17.79 12.09
CA VAL A 177 4.83 18.09 10.73
C VAL A 177 4.10 19.31 10.14
N LEU A 178 2.76 19.35 10.24
CA LEU A 178 1.97 20.44 9.66
C LEU A 178 2.16 21.77 10.40
N SER A 179 2.20 21.75 11.74
CA SER A 179 2.44 22.96 12.53
C SER A 179 3.86 23.50 12.32
N GLY A 180 4.88 22.63 12.23
CA GLY A 180 6.25 23.06 11.93
C GLY A 180 6.36 23.75 10.56
N ALA A 181 5.66 23.23 9.56
CA ALA A 181 5.58 23.83 8.24
C ALA A 181 4.85 25.18 8.23
N LEU A 182 3.78 25.29 9.01
CA LEU A 182 3.04 26.55 9.16
C LEU A 182 3.88 27.60 9.88
N LEU A 183 4.57 27.22 10.96
CA LEU A 183 5.39 28.14 11.76
C LEU A 183 6.52 28.77 10.95
N VAL A 184 7.24 27.98 10.16
CA VAL A 184 8.32 28.50 9.30
C VAL A 184 7.81 29.51 8.28
N ASP A 185 6.62 29.28 7.74
CA ASP A 185 5.98 30.19 6.78
C ASP A 185 5.41 31.44 7.48
N THR A 186 4.86 31.33 8.69
CA THR A 186 4.37 32.50 9.44
C THR A 186 5.48 33.38 10.00
N LEU A 187 6.65 32.81 10.25
CA LEU A 187 7.81 33.51 10.80
C LEU A 187 8.77 33.99 9.70
N ASP A 188 8.42 33.81 8.41
CA ASP A 188 9.22 34.19 7.25
C ASP A 188 10.70 33.72 7.36
N VAL A 189 10.91 32.49 7.83
CA VAL A 189 12.26 31.98 8.13
C VAL A 189 12.93 31.53 6.85
N HIS A 190 13.75 32.36 6.21
CA HIS A 190 14.34 32.03 4.91
C HIS A 190 15.47 30.97 4.99
N LYS A 191 16.28 30.99 6.05
CA LYS A 191 17.45 30.09 6.21
C LYS A 191 17.02 28.67 6.59
N VAL A 192 17.47 27.66 5.83
CA VAL A 192 17.14 26.22 6.06
C VAL A 192 17.57 25.75 7.45
N GLY A 193 18.75 26.14 7.93
CA GLY A 193 19.22 25.75 9.27
C GLY A 193 18.34 26.28 10.39
N VAL A 194 17.84 27.52 10.26
CA VAL A 194 16.91 28.10 11.24
C VAL A 194 15.55 27.41 11.15
N ALA A 195 15.07 27.08 9.94
CA ALA A 195 13.84 26.32 9.75
C ALA A 195 13.90 24.95 10.43
N LEU A 196 15.02 24.22 10.34
CA LEU A 196 15.22 22.95 11.03
C LEU A 196 15.14 23.10 12.55
N LEU A 197 15.78 24.14 13.10
CA LEU A 197 15.74 24.42 14.54
C LEU A 197 14.32 24.78 15.00
N VAL A 198 13.62 25.64 14.26
CA VAL A 198 12.21 25.99 14.55
C VAL A 198 11.33 24.75 14.51
N GLY A 199 11.53 23.87 13.52
CA GLY A 199 10.83 22.59 13.42
C GLY A 199 11.11 21.67 14.61
N ALA A 200 12.37 21.53 15.01
CA ALA A 200 12.77 20.72 16.16
C ALA A 200 12.18 21.24 17.47
N LEU A 201 12.24 22.55 17.70
CA LEU A 201 11.68 23.19 18.87
C LEU A 201 10.15 23.06 18.92
N ASN A 202 9.47 23.22 17.79
CA ASN A 202 8.03 22.98 17.69
C ASN A 202 7.67 21.53 18.01
N GLY A 203 8.41 20.56 17.45
CA GLY A 203 8.24 19.15 17.76
C GLY A 203 8.43 18.85 19.24
N ALA A 204 9.48 19.40 19.86
CA ALA A 204 9.74 19.27 21.29
C ALA A 204 8.63 19.90 22.15
N ALA A 205 8.13 21.09 21.77
CA ALA A 205 7.06 21.78 22.49
C ALA A 205 5.75 20.98 22.46
N ILE A 206 5.37 20.45 21.29
CA ILE A 206 4.19 19.57 21.16
C ILE A 206 4.39 18.29 21.96
N ALA A 207 5.60 17.72 21.95
CA ALA A 207 5.92 16.53 22.73
C ALA A 207 5.75 16.77 24.23
N VAL A 208 6.23 17.89 24.76
CA VAL A 208 6.04 18.25 26.16
C VAL A 208 4.55 18.41 26.48
N ALA A 209 3.78 19.09 25.62
CA ALA A 209 2.34 19.24 25.81
C ALA A 209 1.60 17.89 25.85
N VAL A 210 1.89 17.00 24.90
CA VAL A 210 1.31 15.65 24.85
C VAL A 210 1.75 14.82 26.06
N ALA A 211 3.03 14.92 26.46
CA ALA A 211 3.56 14.20 27.62
C ALA A 211 2.89 14.64 28.93
N LEU A 212 2.62 15.94 29.12
CA LEU A 212 1.90 16.44 30.28
C LEU A 212 0.48 15.86 30.37
N VAL A 213 -0.23 15.80 29.25
CA VAL A 213 -1.58 15.19 29.20
C VAL A 213 -1.51 13.68 29.44
N ALA A 214 -0.53 13.00 28.88
CA ALA A 214 -0.32 11.56 29.06
C ALA A 214 -0.02 11.21 30.53
N LEU A 215 0.90 11.93 31.17
CA LEU A 215 1.27 11.76 32.58
C LEU A 215 0.13 12.15 33.53
N GLY A 216 -0.73 13.10 33.13
CA GLY A 216 -1.95 13.47 33.85
C GLY A 216 -3.09 12.44 33.76
N GLY A 217 -2.81 11.21 33.33
CA GLY A 217 -3.81 10.14 33.20
C GLY A 217 -4.49 10.06 31.84
N GLY A 218 -4.06 10.84 30.84
CA GLY A 218 -4.63 10.82 29.49
C GLY A 218 -4.52 9.48 28.76
N LEU A 219 -3.61 8.60 29.19
CA LEU A 219 -3.43 7.23 28.66
C LEU A 219 -4.24 6.16 29.39
N SER A 220 -4.92 6.52 30.49
CA SER A 220 -5.78 5.58 31.23
C SER A 220 -6.98 5.12 30.37
N PRO A 221 -7.63 3.98 30.69
CA PRO A 221 -8.85 3.56 30.01
C PRO A 221 -9.93 4.68 30.03
N GLY A 222 -10.36 5.15 28.86
CA GLY A 222 -11.28 6.29 28.73
C GLY A 222 -10.63 7.68 28.73
N GLY A 223 -9.31 7.75 28.82
CA GLY A 223 -8.54 9.00 28.73
C GLY A 223 -8.51 9.60 27.32
N VAL A 224 -8.24 10.90 27.24
CA VAL A 224 -8.31 11.69 25.98
C VAL A 224 -7.32 11.21 24.91
N LEU A 225 -6.20 10.59 25.31
CA LEU A 225 -5.16 10.09 24.39
C LEU A 225 -5.31 8.60 24.07
N ARG A 226 -6.39 7.95 24.52
CA ARG A 226 -6.70 6.55 24.21
C ARG A 226 -7.92 6.47 23.30
N ILE A 227 -7.72 6.80 22.02
CA ILE A 227 -8.78 6.74 21.00
C ILE A 227 -8.79 5.35 20.36
N GLY A 228 -9.88 4.61 20.57
CA GLY A 228 -10.05 3.25 20.05
C GLY A 228 -9.55 2.17 21.01
N TYR A 229 -9.30 0.98 20.48
CA TYR A 229 -8.99 -0.21 21.28
C TYR A 229 -7.48 -0.48 21.41
N VAL A 230 -6.67 0.26 20.67
CA VAL A 230 -5.22 0.04 20.56
C VAL A 230 -4.49 1.02 21.47
N GLU A 231 -3.53 0.51 22.25
CA GLU A 231 -2.67 1.37 23.07
C GLU A 231 -1.66 2.11 22.17
N PRO A 232 -1.48 3.43 22.37
CA PRO A 232 -0.54 4.19 21.56
C PRO A 232 0.89 3.73 21.83
N VAL A 233 1.61 3.38 20.76
CA VAL A 233 2.99 2.90 20.83
C VAL A 233 3.93 4.09 20.98
N PHE A 234 3.69 5.15 20.20
CA PHE A 234 4.59 6.30 20.13
C PHE A 234 4.34 7.29 21.28
N VAL A 235 3.08 7.62 21.58
CA VAL A 235 2.72 8.44 22.75
C VAL A 235 2.85 7.64 24.05
N GLY A 236 2.69 6.30 24.00
CA GLY A 236 2.96 5.43 25.14
C GLY A 236 4.43 5.46 25.60
N LEU A 237 5.36 5.86 24.72
CA LEU A 237 6.78 6.05 25.04
C LEU A 237 7.02 7.09 26.15
N VAL A 238 6.04 7.98 26.41
CA VAL A 238 6.07 8.93 27.54
C VAL A 238 6.17 8.21 28.87
N ALA A 239 5.50 7.06 29.03
CA ALA A 239 5.48 6.32 30.29
C ALA A 239 6.82 5.64 30.60
N SER A 240 7.54 5.21 29.57
CA SER A 240 8.86 4.57 29.72
C SER A 240 10.01 5.59 29.71
N SER A 241 9.95 6.58 28.84
CA SER A 241 11.03 7.55 28.64
C SER A 241 10.52 8.87 28.04
N PRO A 242 10.09 9.85 28.85
CA PRO A 242 9.57 11.12 28.34
C PRO A 242 10.63 11.90 27.55
N VAL A 243 11.91 11.76 27.91
CA VAL A 243 13.02 12.39 27.18
C VAL A 243 13.16 11.84 25.77
N LEU A 244 13.09 10.52 25.57
CA LEU A 244 13.17 9.92 24.23
C LEU A 244 11.97 10.30 23.38
N PHE A 245 10.77 10.43 23.98
CA PHE A 245 9.58 10.90 23.28
C PHE A 245 9.75 12.33 22.74
N VAL A 246 10.27 13.24 23.59
CA VAL A 246 10.56 14.63 23.18
C VAL A 246 11.62 14.67 22.08
N LEU A 247 12.70 13.90 22.21
CA LEU A 247 13.74 13.82 21.17
C LEU A 247 13.21 13.26 19.85
N ALA A 248 12.36 12.23 19.91
CA ALA A 248 11.77 11.61 18.73
C ALA A 248 10.86 12.60 17.98
N LEU A 249 10.02 13.37 18.69
CA LEU A 249 9.18 14.38 18.06
C LEU A 249 9.95 15.61 17.59
N ALA A 250 11.02 16.01 18.28
CA ALA A 250 11.93 17.04 17.79
C ALA A 250 12.58 16.59 16.47
N LEU A 251 13.01 15.33 16.39
CA LEU A 251 13.60 14.73 15.19
C LEU A 251 12.61 14.65 14.02
N VAL A 252 11.33 14.41 14.29
CA VAL A 252 10.26 14.44 13.27
C VAL A 252 9.88 15.87 12.87
N GLY A 253 9.86 16.81 13.82
CA GLY A 253 9.52 18.21 13.59
C GLY A 253 10.52 18.97 12.73
N ALA A 254 11.82 18.69 12.90
CA ALA A 254 12.90 19.30 12.11
C ALA A 254 12.68 19.17 10.58
N PRO A 255 12.56 17.96 9.99
CA PRO A 255 12.28 17.79 8.57
C PRO A 255 10.86 18.21 8.19
N GLY A 256 9.90 18.13 9.13
CA GLY A 256 8.52 18.56 8.90
C GLY A 256 8.42 20.04 8.53
N SER A 257 9.29 20.88 9.08
CA SER A 257 9.35 22.31 8.77
C SER A 257 9.86 22.61 7.34
N LEU A 258 10.55 21.66 6.70
CA LEU A 258 11.04 21.77 5.34
C LEU A 258 10.06 21.26 4.28
N ILE A 259 8.88 20.77 4.67
CA ILE A 259 7.95 20.10 3.75
C ILE A 259 7.62 20.94 2.51
N ARG A 260 7.45 22.26 2.65
CA ARG A 260 7.11 23.20 1.55
C ARG A 260 8.30 23.58 0.66
N ARG A 261 9.49 23.09 0.99
CA ARG A 261 10.76 23.31 0.28
C ARG A 261 11.28 22.03 -0.36
N LEU A 262 10.52 20.95 -0.34
CA LEU A 262 10.93 19.70 -0.95
C LEU A 262 10.76 19.78 -2.49
N PRO A 263 11.59 19.05 -3.25
CA PRO A 263 11.34 18.85 -4.67
C PRO A 263 9.98 18.17 -4.87
N GLY A 264 9.29 18.46 -5.98
CA GLY A 264 7.89 18.06 -6.17
C GLY A 264 7.60 16.56 -5.95
N ARG A 265 8.54 15.67 -6.34
CA ARG A 265 8.41 14.23 -6.08
C ARG A 265 8.47 13.90 -4.60
N SER A 266 9.44 14.42 -3.85
CA SER A 266 9.57 14.19 -2.41
C SER A 266 8.43 14.83 -1.61
N TYR A 267 7.96 16.02 -2.04
CA TYR A 267 6.76 16.65 -1.50
C TYR A 267 5.56 15.71 -1.60
N THR A 268 5.33 15.15 -2.79
CA THR A 268 4.23 14.22 -3.04
C THR A 268 4.36 12.96 -2.18
N VAL A 269 5.53 12.31 -2.17
CA VAL A 269 5.79 11.11 -1.38
C VAL A 269 5.54 11.33 0.11
N LEU A 270 6.00 12.46 0.66
CA LEU A 270 5.81 12.77 2.08
C LEU A 270 4.34 12.91 2.46
N HIS A 271 3.53 13.61 1.65
CA HIS A 271 2.10 13.76 1.94
C HIS A 271 1.33 12.43 1.82
N TYR A 272 1.68 11.56 0.87
CA TYR A 272 1.14 10.21 0.84
C TYR A 272 1.59 9.38 2.06
N GLY A 273 2.83 9.54 2.51
CA GLY A 273 3.31 8.91 3.75
C GLY A 273 2.50 9.35 4.98
N LEU A 274 2.23 10.65 5.11
CA LEU A 274 1.37 11.19 6.16
C LEU A 274 -0.08 10.69 6.07
N ALA A 275 -0.62 10.58 4.84
CA ALA A 275 -1.94 10.01 4.61
C ALA A 275 -2.02 8.54 5.00
N VAL A 276 -0.99 7.76 4.68
CA VAL A 276 -0.84 6.36 5.07
C VAL A 276 -0.80 6.24 6.59
N ILE A 277 0.02 7.04 7.27
CA ILE A 277 0.10 7.06 8.74
C ILE A 277 -1.28 7.34 9.35
N LEU A 278 -2.01 8.33 8.80
CA LEU A 278 -3.36 8.67 9.25
C LEU A 278 -4.37 7.53 9.02
N VAL A 279 -4.33 6.88 7.85
CA VAL A 279 -5.22 5.76 7.52
C VAL A 279 -4.91 4.54 8.39
N ILE A 280 -3.66 4.25 8.69
CA ILE A 280 -3.28 3.19 9.64
C ILE A 280 -3.83 3.49 11.03
N GLY A 281 -3.60 4.72 11.53
CA GLY A 281 -4.12 5.14 12.83
C GLY A 281 -5.66 5.07 12.89
N PHE A 282 -6.34 5.50 11.83
CA PHE A 282 -7.79 5.37 11.71
C PHE A 282 -8.25 3.91 11.69
N ALA A 283 -7.56 3.05 10.95
CA ALA A 283 -7.84 1.62 10.91
C ALA A 283 -7.71 0.95 12.29
N ALA A 284 -6.82 1.45 13.16
CA ALA A 284 -6.64 1.01 14.54
C ALA A 284 -7.89 1.24 15.41
N THR A 285 -8.78 2.16 15.04
CA THR A 285 -10.00 2.46 15.82
C THR A 285 -11.16 1.50 15.56
N GLN A 286 -11.12 0.75 14.46
CA GLN A 286 -12.23 -0.09 14.01
C GLN A 286 -11.89 -1.58 14.20
N PRO A 287 -12.82 -2.45 14.64
CA PRO A 287 -12.60 -3.90 14.76
C PRO A 287 -12.64 -4.69 13.45
N ARG A 288 -13.25 -4.18 12.39
CA ARG A 288 -13.18 -4.73 11.01
C ARG A 288 -13.36 -3.57 10.03
N TRP A 289 -12.79 -3.66 8.84
CA TRP A 289 -13.03 -2.65 7.80
C TRP A 289 -14.45 -2.80 7.28
N ASN A 290 -15.22 -1.71 7.26
CA ASN A 290 -16.57 -1.65 6.72
C ASN A 290 -16.59 -0.69 5.52
N GLY A 291 -17.74 -0.60 4.84
CA GLY A 291 -17.87 0.25 3.65
C GLY A 291 -17.52 1.72 3.94
N TRP A 292 -17.86 2.20 5.13
CA TRP A 292 -17.58 3.57 5.57
C TRP A 292 -16.10 3.82 5.81
N SER A 293 -15.37 2.88 6.42
CA SER A 293 -13.93 3.04 6.66
C SER A 293 -13.15 3.04 5.34
N ALA A 294 -13.55 2.18 4.39
CA ALA A 294 -13.00 2.18 3.04
C ALA A 294 -13.28 3.52 2.32
N LEU A 295 -14.49 4.05 2.44
CA LEU A 295 -14.87 5.34 1.85
C LEU A 295 -14.08 6.51 2.46
N ILE A 296 -13.91 6.54 3.78
CA ILE A 296 -13.10 7.57 4.47
C ILE A 296 -11.64 7.51 4.01
N ALA A 297 -11.04 6.30 3.96
CA ALA A 297 -9.67 6.13 3.47
C ALA A 297 -9.53 6.60 2.01
N LEU A 298 -10.50 6.25 1.15
CA LEU A 298 -10.54 6.70 -0.24
C LEU A 298 -10.60 8.23 -0.33
N ILE A 299 -11.45 8.88 0.47
CA ILE A 299 -11.55 10.34 0.51
C ILE A 299 -10.22 10.95 0.96
N ILE A 300 -9.58 10.42 2.02
CA ILE A 300 -8.27 10.90 2.50
C ILE A 300 -7.24 10.83 1.37
N PHE A 301 -7.12 9.68 0.68
CA PHE A 301 -6.18 9.54 -0.41
C PHE A 301 -6.52 10.42 -1.61
N LEU A 302 -7.80 10.60 -1.96
CA LEU A 302 -8.22 11.50 -3.04
C LEU A 302 -7.91 12.97 -2.71
N VAL A 303 -8.18 13.41 -1.49
CA VAL A 303 -7.88 14.77 -1.02
C VAL A 303 -6.38 15.02 -1.06
N VAL A 304 -5.57 14.07 -0.58
CA VAL A 304 -4.10 14.17 -0.60
C VAL A 304 -3.56 14.16 -2.03
N ALA A 305 -4.09 13.29 -2.88
CA ALA A 305 -3.71 13.20 -4.29
C ALA A 305 -4.06 14.49 -5.05
N TRP A 306 -5.24 15.06 -4.80
CA TRP A 306 -5.65 16.34 -5.35
C TRP A 306 -4.76 17.49 -4.83
N TYR A 307 -4.57 17.58 -3.52
CA TYR A 307 -3.75 18.60 -2.88
C TYR A 307 -2.30 18.59 -3.38
N THR A 308 -1.69 17.41 -3.44
CA THR A 308 -0.32 17.25 -3.95
C THR A 308 -0.23 17.55 -5.44
N SER A 309 -1.22 17.16 -6.25
CA SER A 309 -1.22 17.47 -7.69
C SER A 309 -1.20 18.97 -7.98
N GLN A 310 -1.84 19.79 -7.13
CA GLN A 310 -1.90 21.24 -7.33
C GLN A 310 -0.70 21.97 -6.72
N ARG A 311 -0.19 21.49 -5.58
CA ARG A 311 0.88 22.17 -4.80
C ARG A 311 2.28 21.68 -5.12
N SER A 312 2.44 20.49 -5.70
CA SER A 312 3.76 19.92 -6.02
C SER A 312 4.56 20.81 -6.98
N SER A 313 3.90 21.43 -7.97
CA SER A 313 4.58 22.34 -8.91
C SER A 313 5.06 23.62 -8.22
N ALA A 314 4.24 24.22 -7.36
CA ALA A 314 4.63 25.39 -6.57
C ALA A 314 5.77 25.08 -5.59
N SER A 315 5.79 23.87 -5.00
CA SER A 315 6.90 23.42 -4.16
C SER A 315 8.18 23.21 -4.96
N ALA A 316 8.08 22.70 -6.19
CA ALA A 316 9.23 22.52 -7.08
C ALA A 316 9.86 23.86 -7.44
N GLU A 317 9.06 24.85 -7.83
CA GLU A 317 9.53 26.21 -8.13
C GLU A 317 10.24 26.84 -6.91
N ARG A 318 9.66 26.72 -5.71
CA ARG A 318 10.30 27.20 -4.47
C ARG A 318 11.63 26.52 -4.17
N TYR A 319 11.76 25.22 -4.49
CA TYR A 319 13.01 24.49 -4.32
C TYR A 319 14.07 24.94 -5.32
N ASP A 320 13.69 25.23 -6.56
CA ASP A 320 14.60 25.67 -7.62
C ASP A 320 15.18 27.07 -7.35
N HIS A 321 14.46 27.92 -6.60
CA HIS A 321 14.95 29.22 -6.13
C HIS A 321 15.89 29.16 -4.92
N LEU A 322 16.05 27.99 -4.27
CA LEU A 322 16.99 27.86 -3.15
C LEU A 322 18.43 27.85 -3.66
N ASP A 323 19.34 28.41 -2.86
CA ASP A 323 20.77 28.25 -3.11
C ASP A 323 21.19 26.77 -3.15
N SER A 324 22.19 26.47 -3.97
CA SER A 324 22.72 25.12 -4.19
C SER A 324 23.15 24.40 -2.90
N GLY A 325 23.68 25.15 -1.91
CA GLY A 325 24.00 24.61 -0.58
C GLY A 325 22.75 24.22 0.20
N SER A 326 21.73 25.07 0.16
CA SER A 326 20.43 24.82 0.81
C SER A 326 19.68 23.64 0.20
N GLN A 327 19.75 23.46 -1.12
CA GLN A 327 19.18 22.30 -1.81
C GLN A 327 19.78 20.98 -1.33
N ARG A 328 21.12 20.92 -1.15
CA ARG A 328 21.81 19.73 -0.63
C ARG A 328 21.37 19.41 0.78
N VAL A 329 21.26 20.41 1.65
CA VAL A 329 20.81 20.23 3.04
C VAL A 329 19.38 19.70 3.06
N VAL A 330 18.43 20.33 2.35
CA VAL A 330 17.02 19.88 2.31
C VAL A 330 16.92 18.43 1.83
N ARG A 331 17.60 18.10 0.73
CA ARG A 331 17.59 16.75 0.15
C ARG A 331 18.27 15.72 1.07
N GLY A 332 19.39 16.10 1.67
CA GLY A 332 20.13 15.28 2.62
C GLY A 332 19.32 14.99 3.88
N THR A 333 18.65 16.00 4.45
CA THR A 333 17.76 15.83 5.60
C THR A 333 16.59 14.92 5.26
N PHE A 334 15.93 15.11 4.11
CA PHE A 334 14.79 14.28 3.72
C PHE A 334 15.18 12.80 3.54
N TYR A 335 16.24 12.53 2.78
CA TYR A 335 16.70 11.14 2.56
C TYR A 335 17.31 10.53 3.81
N GLY A 336 18.05 11.31 4.61
CA GLY A 336 18.60 10.86 5.89
C GLY A 336 17.51 10.45 6.88
N LEU A 337 16.44 11.25 7.00
CA LEU A 337 15.29 10.90 7.83
C LEU A 337 14.54 9.69 7.26
N THR A 338 14.32 9.64 5.95
CA THR A 338 13.64 8.49 5.32
C THR A 338 14.43 7.20 5.56
N PHE A 339 15.76 7.25 5.46
CA PHE A 339 16.65 6.13 5.75
C PHE A 339 16.60 5.73 7.23
N LEU A 340 16.66 6.70 8.15
CA LEU A 340 16.54 6.44 9.58
C LEU A 340 15.17 5.86 9.95
N GLY A 341 14.11 6.36 9.35
CA GLY A 341 12.76 5.81 9.47
C GLY A 341 12.69 4.38 8.98
N LEU A 342 13.31 4.07 7.82
CA LEU A 342 13.36 2.71 7.30
C LEU A 342 14.15 1.76 8.20
N LEU A 343 15.22 2.23 8.84
CA LEU A 343 16.03 1.45 9.77
C LEU A 343 15.29 1.15 11.08
N THR A 344 14.43 2.07 11.52
CA THR A 344 13.63 1.92 12.75
C THR A 344 12.29 1.23 12.51
N LEU A 345 11.82 1.18 11.26
CA LEU A 345 10.56 0.55 10.85
C LEU A 345 10.38 -0.89 11.39
N PRO A 346 11.37 -1.79 11.37
CA PRO A 346 11.22 -3.15 11.91
C PRO A 346 10.82 -3.19 13.39
N LEU A 347 11.21 -2.19 14.18
CA LEU A 347 10.86 -2.11 15.60
C LEU A 347 9.36 -1.82 15.81
N PHE A 348 8.72 -1.14 14.86
CA PHE A 348 7.30 -0.77 14.92
C PHE A 348 6.38 -1.75 14.18
N VAL A 349 6.94 -2.52 13.26
CA VAL A 349 6.19 -3.45 12.40
C VAL A 349 5.76 -4.74 13.14
N GLY A 350 6.27 -4.95 14.37
CA GLY A 350 5.89 -6.06 15.23
C GLY A 350 6.27 -7.44 14.65
N GLN A 351 5.97 -8.51 15.40
CA GLN A 351 6.43 -9.86 15.05
C GLN A 351 5.95 -10.33 13.66
N PHE A 352 4.68 -10.08 13.33
CA PHE A 352 4.11 -10.50 12.05
C PHE A 352 4.82 -9.84 10.86
N GLY A 353 5.01 -8.52 10.92
CA GLY A 353 5.61 -7.84 9.79
C GLY A 353 7.13 -8.06 9.73
N THR A 354 7.83 -8.27 10.85
CA THR A 354 9.23 -8.72 10.84
C THR A 354 9.36 -10.11 10.21
N ASN A 355 8.48 -11.05 10.56
CA ASN A 355 8.45 -12.38 9.92
C ASN A 355 8.16 -12.27 8.41
N THR A 356 7.23 -11.40 8.03
CA THR A 356 6.90 -11.15 6.62
C THR A 356 8.08 -10.53 5.88
N LEU A 357 8.75 -9.52 6.46
CA LEU A 357 9.94 -8.90 5.88
C LEU A 357 11.10 -9.89 5.77
N ASN A 358 11.26 -10.81 6.73
CA ASN A 358 12.25 -11.87 6.65
C ASN A 358 11.96 -12.80 5.47
N LEU A 359 10.71 -13.26 5.32
CA LEU A 359 10.31 -14.10 4.18
C LEU A 359 10.51 -13.36 2.84
N VAL A 360 10.05 -12.11 2.73
CA VAL A 360 10.21 -11.30 1.52
C VAL A 360 11.69 -11.06 1.22
N GLY A 361 12.48 -10.67 2.22
CA GLY A 361 13.92 -10.44 2.08
C GLY A 361 14.66 -11.70 1.63
N LEU A 362 14.26 -12.85 2.15
CA LEU A 362 14.77 -14.15 1.74
C LEU A 362 14.42 -14.48 0.29
N TYR A 363 13.17 -14.27 -0.14
CA TYR A 363 12.77 -14.49 -1.54
C TYR A 363 13.45 -13.49 -2.49
N LEU A 364 13.67 -12.25 -2.05
CA LEU A 364 14.44 -11.25 -2.80
C LEU A 364 15.89 -11.68 -2.95
N LEU A 365 16.53 -12.15 -1.88
CA LEU A 365 17.90 -12.69 -1.94
C LEU A 365 17.98 -13.89 -2.87
N LEU A 366 17.02 -14.82 -2.79
CA LEU A 366 16.93 -15.97 -3.69
C LEU A 366 16.75 -15.52 -5.16
N SER A 367 15.86 -14.56 -5.41
CA SER A 367 15.62 -14.04 -6.75
C SER A 367 16.83 -13.29 -7.31
N ILE A 368 17.53 -12.51 -6.49
CA ILE A 368 18.76 -11.81 -6.88
C ILE A 368 19.86 -12.83 -7.17
N ALA A 369 20.02 -13.84 -6.32
CA ALA A 369 20.98 -14.92 -6.52
C ALA A 369 20.71 -15.66 -7.83
N LEU A 370 19.45 -16.06 -8.07
CA LEU A 370 19.05 -16.74 -9.30
C LEU A 370 19.30 -15.88 -10.55
N ARG A 371 18.98 -14.58 -10.49
CA ARG A 371 19.18 -13.65 -11.60
C ARG A 371 20.67 -13.47 -11.92
N ILE A 372 21.51 -13.23 -10.91
CA ILE A 372 22.96 -13.05 -11.10
C ILE A 372 23.57 -14.32 -11.72
N VAL A 373 23.11 -15.48 -11.28
CA VAL A 373 23.61 -16.77 -11.75
C VAL A 373 23.17 -17.08 -13.19
N LEU A 374 21.91 -16.79 -13.55
CA LEU A 374 21.42 -16.94 -14.91
C LEU A 374 22.13 -15.97 -15.88
N ASP A 375 22.35 -14.72 -15.46
CA ASP A 375 22.96 -13.68 -16.30
C ASP A 375 24.47 -13.90 -16.51
N ASN A 376 25.21 -14.38 -15.50
CA ASN A 376 26.68 -14.43 -15.56
C ASN A 376 27.29 -15.80 -15.91
N VAL A 377 26.54 -16.90 -15.74
CA VAL A 377 27.20 -18.22 -15.64
C VAL A 377 26.70 -19.28 -16.62
N GLY A 378 25.65 -18.99 -17.40
CA GLY A 378 25.23 -19.83 -18.52
C GLY A 378 25.08 -21.32 -18.13
N LEU A 379 24.02 -21.65 -17.38
CA LEU A 379 23.51 -23.00 -17.05
C LEU A 379 24.43 -24.01 -16.34
N PHE A 380 25.76 -24.01 -16.51
CA PHE A 380 26.60 -25.15 -16.09
C PHE A 380 27.34 -24.98 -14.74
N ASN A 381 27.57 -23.75 -14.26
CA ASN A 381 28.12 -23.52 -12.90
C ASN A 381 27.03 -23.16 -11.85
N LEU A 382 25.75 -23.42 -12.19
CA LEU A 382 24.57 -23.07 -11.40
C LEU A 382 24.52 -23.82 -10.05
N GLY A 383 25.05 -25.04 -10.01
CA GLY A 383 24.98 -25.92 -8.84
C GLY A 383 25.61 -25.30 -7.60
N ILE A 384 26.88 -24.87 -7.67
CA ILE A 384 27.64 -24.45 -6.48
C ILE A 384 27.00 -23.21 -5.81
N VAL A 385 26.58 -22.22 -6.60
CA VAL A 385 25.96 -21.00 -6.07
C VAL A 385 24.54 -21.26 -5.58
N ALA A 386 23.76 -22.11 -6.27
CA ALA A 386 22.44 -22.52 -5.80
C ALA A 386 22.53 -23.29 -4.47
N PHE A 387 23.50 -24.20 -4.32
CA PHE A 387 23.74 -24.92 -3.06
C PHE A 387 24.24 -24.00 -1.95
N PHE A 388 25.05 -22.97 -2.25
CA PHE A 388 25.42 -21.94 -1.28
C PHE A 388 24.21 -21.12 -0.83
N ALA A 389 23.35 -20.70 -1.76
CA ALA A 389 22.10 -19.99 -1.44
C ALA A 389 21.14 -20.86 -0.63
N LEU A 390 21.05 -22.16 -0.94
CA LEU A 390 20.24 -23.13 -0.21
C LEU A 390 20.80 -23.40 1.20
N GLY A 391 22.12 -23.40 1.36
CA GLY A 391 22.80 -23.48 2.66
C GLY A 391 22.58 -22.23 3.51
N ALA A 392 22.68 -21.03 2.92
CA ALA A 392 22.36 -19.77 3.61
C ALA A 392 20.87 -19.69 3.98
N TYR A 393 19.98 -20.20 3.13
CA TYR A 393 18.55 -20.35 3.40
C TYR A 393 18.28 -21.28 4.58
N ALA A 394 18.88 -22.48 4.56
CA ALA A 394 18.75 -23.44 5.65
C ALA A 394 19.27 -22.86 6.97
N LEU A 395 20.42 -22.17 6.93
CA LEU A 395 20.97 -21.50 8.11
C LEU A 395 20.06 -20.39 8.62
N GLY A 396 19.45 -19.59 7.73
CA GLY A 396 18.48 -18.57 8.09
C GLY A 396 17.22 -19.13 8.75
N ILE A 397 16.72 -20.28 8.28
CA ILE A 397 15.60 -20.98 8.94
C ILE A 397 16.02 -21.50 10.31
N LEU A 398 17.21 -22.09 10.41
CA LEU A 398 17.69 -22.71 11.64
C LEU A 398 18.03 -21.69 12.74
N THR A 399 18.45 -20.47 12.36
CA THR A 399 18.72 -19.38 13.31
C THR A 399 17.49 -18.51 13.60
N THR A 400 16.42 -18.66 12.81
CA THR A 400 15.14 -18.01 13.11
C THR A 400 14.48 -18.69 14.30
N PRO A 401 14.02 -17.94 15.32
CA PRO A 401 13.24 -18.48 16.43
C PRO A 401 12.03 -19.27 15.90
N ASN A 402 12.01 -20.57 16.15
CA ASN A 402 11.01 -21.50 15.65
C ASN A 402 10.60 -22.46 16.78
N VAL A 403 9.52 -23.22 16.57
CA VAL A 403 8.91 -24.10 17.59
C VAL A 403 9.92 -25.06 18.24
N LEU A 404 10.98 -25.41 17.51
CA LEU A 404 12.08 -26.27 17.93
C LEU A 404 13.13 -25.56 18.81
N THR A 405 13.39 -24.27 18.62
CA THR A 405 14.42 -23.51 19.36
C THR A 405 13.87 -22.73 20.54
N CYS A 406 12.57 -22.37 20.53
CA CYS A 406 11.92 -21.64 21.61
C CYS A 406 10.91 -22.47 22.42
N GLY A 407 10.89 -23.80 22.24
CA GLY A 407 10.10 -24.72 23.04
C GLY A 407 8.62 -24.41 23.04
N GLY A 408 7.94 -24.66 21.90
CA GLY A 408 6.47 -24.81 21.83
C GLY A 408 5.63 -24.00 22.81
N ALA A 409 5.77 -22.68 22.86
CA ALA A 409 4.79 -21.81 23.49
C ALA A 409 3.78 -21.40 22.41
N VAL A 410 2.65 -22.13 22.40
CA VAL A 410 1.41 -21.77 21.70
C VAL A 410 0.81 -20.53 22.33
#